data_AF-A0A852T9J5-F1
#
_entry.id   AF-A0A852T9J5-F1
#
_cell.length_a   1.000
_cell.length_b   1.000
_cell.length_c   1.000
_cell.angle_alpha   90.00
_cell.angle_beta   90.00
_cell.angle_gamma   90.00
#
_symmetry.space_group_name_H-M   'P 1'
#
loop_
_entity.id
_entity.type
_entity.pdbx_description
1 polymer ?
#
loop_
_entity_poly.entity_id
_entity_poly.type
_entity_poly.pdbx_seq_one_letter_code
_entity_poly.pdbx_strand_id
1 'polypeptide(L)'
;MSYNVSTNTIKFNYLQVNGYINKIRIKDTDENVVKVILYHVIGYYLDFKKNKHDLRTLKYGEDYEIAKLKMEIETNAWVYGRTLVPEQLLHSYDQVRELDKNLVHGKLTNI
;
A
#
# COMPACT_ATOMS: atom_id res chain seq x y z
N MET A 1 3.71 3.41 -7.13
CA MET A 1 3.95 4.53 -6.21
C MET A 1 4.65 4.03 -4.96
N SER A 2 5.86 4.52 -4.70
CA SER A 2 6.62 4.09 -3.52
C SER A 2 7.14 5.27 -2.71
N TYR A 3 7.34 5.07 -1.42
CA TYR A 3 7.92 6.06 -0.52
C TYR A 3 9.43 5.84 -0.36
N ASN A 4 10.24 6.89 -0.54
CA ASN A 4 11.67 6.87 -0.27
C ASN A 4 11.96 7.55 1.06
N VAL A 5 12.36 6.75 2.06
CA VAL A 5 12.68 7.23 3.40
C VAL A 5 13.89 8.16 3.42
N SER A 6 14.94 7.85 2.65
CA SER A 6 16.19 8.61 2.65
C SER A 6 16.05 10.00 2.05
N THR A 7 15.24 10.14 1.01
CA THR A 7 15.01 11.43 0.35
C THR A 7 13.70 12.09 0.77
N ASN A 8 12.89 11.45 1.62
CA ASN A 8 11.58 11.94 2.05
C ASN A 8 10.66 12.30 0.87
N THR A 9 10.66 11.48 -0.18
CA THR A 9 9.89 11.71 -1.41
C THR A 9 9.02 10.53 -1.79
N ILE A 10 7.95 10.81 -2.53
CA ILE A 10 7.08 9.80 -3.12
C ILE A 10 7.40 9.69 -4.61
N LYS A 11 7.70 8.47 -5.06
CA LYS A 11 7.91 8.18 -6.48
C LYS A 11 6.59 7.79 -7.11
N PHE A 12 6.14 8.60 -8.05
CA PHE A 12 4.94 8.34 -8.84
C PHE A 12 5.32 7.83 -10.23
N ASN A 13 4.90 6.60 -10.57
CA ASN A 13 5.05 6.05 -11.92
C ASN A 13 3.68 6.04 -12.59
N TYR A 14 3.50 6.92 -13.57
CA TYR A 14 2.23 7.12 -14.27
C TYR A 14 1.67 5.85 -14.90
N LEU A 15 2.50 5.07 -15.60
CA LEU A 15 2.05 3.86 -16.28
C LEU A 15 1.61 2.77 -15.29
N GLN A 16 2.34 2.61 -14.19
CA GLN A 16 2.00 1.63 -13.16
C GLN A 16 0.71 2.03 -12.43
N VAL A 17 0.57 3.30 -12.06
CA VAL A 17 -0.61 3.79 -11.33
C VAL A 17 -1.86 3.70 -12.20
N ASN A 18 -1.80 4.15 -13.47
CA ASN A 18 -2.94 4.01 -14.36
C ASN A 18 -3.28 2.55 -14.66
N GLY A 19 -2.26 1.68 -14.80
CA GLY A 19 -2.46 0.24 -14.94
C GLY A 19 -3.19 -0.36 -13.74
N TYR A 20 -2.93 0.12 -12.53
CA TYR A 20 -3.62 -0.30 -11.31
C TYR A 20 -5.06 0.24 -11.23
N ILE A 21 -5.27 1.53 -11.49
CA ILE A 21 -6.60 2.17 -11.51
C ILE A 21 -7.53 1.42 -12.48
N ASN A 22 -7.02 1.08 -13.67
CA ASN A 22 -7.73 0.31 -14.69
C ASN A 22 -8.15 -1.12 -14.26
N LYS A 23 -7.46 -1.71 -13.27
CA LYS A 23 -7.77 -3.04 -12.73
C LYS A 23 -8.84 -2.99 -11.64
N ILE A 24 -8.79 -1.98 -10.77
CA ILE A 24 -9.67 -1.88 -9.60
C ILE A 24 -11.06 -1.32 -9.94
N ARG A 25 -11.17 -0.44 -10.96
CA ARG A 25 -12.45 0.01 -11.55
C ARG A 25 -13.55 0.36 -10.53
N ILE A 26 -13.23 1.17 -9.52
CA ILE A 26 -14.22 1.70 -8.58
C ILE A 26 -14.97 2.90 -9.16
N LYS A 27 -16.20 3.14 -8.67
CA LYS A 27 -17.02 4.30 -9.07
C LYS A 27 -16.56 5.57 -8.34
N ASP A 28 -15.36 6.04 -8.63
CA ASP A 28 -14.79 7.28 -8.09
C ASP A 28 -13.94 7.98 -9.15
N THR A 29 -13.50 9.21 -8.89
CA THR A 29 -12.58 9.94 -9.77
C THR A 29 -11.16 9.37 -9.69
N ASP A 30 -10.42 9.39 -10.79
CA ASP A 30 -9.02 8.93 -10.82
C ASP A 30 -8.17 9.65 -9.75
N GLU A 31 -8.42 10.93 -9.51
CA GLU A 31 -7.75 11.71 -8.47
C GLU A 31 -7.99 11.12 -7.07
N ASN A 32 -9.23 10.74 -6.75
CA ASN A 32 -9.55 10.12 -5.48
C ASN A 32 -8.93 8.73 -5.34
N VAL A 33 -8.87 7.95 -6.42
CA VAL A 33 -8.16 6.66 -6.41
C VAL A 33 -6.67 6.85 -6.16
N VAL A 34 -6.04 7.86 -6.79
CA VAL A 34 -4.64 8.21 -6.54
C VAL A 34 -4.43 8.63 -5.08
N LYS A 35 -5.33 9.43 -4.50
CA LYS A 35 -5.27 9.80 -3.07
C LYS A 35 -5.37 8.57 -2.17
N VAL A 36 -6.27 7.64 -2.47
CA VAL A 36 -6.40 6.37 -1.72
C VAL A 36 -5.09 5.58 -1.75
N ILE A 37 -4.49 5.40 -2.93
CA ILE A 37 -3.18 4.71 -3.08
C ILE A 37 -2.10 5.45 -2.28
N LEU A 38 -2.10 6.78 -2.32
CA LEU A 38 -1.16 7.60 -1.57
C LEU A 38 -1.27 7.38 -0.06
N TYR A 39 -2.48 7.34 0.49
CA TYR A 39 -2.68 7.05 1.92
C TYR A 39 -2.21 5.65 2.30
N HIS A 40 -2.40 4.65 1.44
CA HIS A 40 -1.83 3.32 1.63
C HIS A 40 -0.29 3.34 1.65
N VAL A 41 0.34 4.08 0.72
CA VAL A 41 1.81 4.26 0.68
C VAL A 41 2.35 4.93 1.94
N ILE A 42 1.64 5.93 2.46
CA ILE A 42 2.00 6.56 3.75
C ILE A 42 1.81 5.56 4.91
N GLY A 43 0.83 4.68 4.81
CA GLY A 43 0.64 3.56 5.73
C GLY A 43 1.88 2.68 5.89
N TYR A 44 2.53 2.28 4.77
CA TYR A 44 3.80 1.53 4.84
C TYR A 44 4.89 2.31 5.58
N TYR A 45 4.97 3.61 5.36
CA TYR A 45 5.95 4.44 6.06
C TYR A 45 5.69 4.50 7.58
N LEU A 46 4.42 4.58 7.98
CA LEU A 46 4.04 4.56 9.40
C LEU A 46 4.35 3.21 10.05
N ASP A 47 4.08 2.11 9.35
CA ASP A 47 4.43 0.76 9.82
C ASP A 47 5.94 0.60 9.98
N PHE A 48 6.71 0.94 8.94
CA PHE A 48 8.18 0.92 8.96
C PHE A 48 8.78 1.73 10.12
N LYS A 49 8.21 2.90 10.42
CA LYS A 49 8.66 3.74 11.55
C LYS A 49 8.49 3.06 12.91
N LYS A 50 7.42 2.29 13.09
CA LYS A 50 7.11 1.57 14.33
C LYS A 50 7.89 0.27 14.42
N ASN A 51 8.05 -0.45 13.31
CA ASN A 51 8.59 -1.80 13.25
C ASN A 51 9.98 -1.85 12.59
N LYS A 52 10.96 -1.13 13.17
CA LYS A 52 12.33 -1.08 12.62
C LYS A 52 13.03 -2.45 12.52
N HIS A 53 12.58 -3.44 13.29
CA HIS A 53 13.13 -4.79 13.30
C HIS A 53 12.80 -5.59 12.02
N ASP A 54 11.80 -5.17 11.25
CA ASP A 54 11.37 -5.81 10.01
C ASP A 54 12.49 -5.88 8.98
N LEU A 55 13.39 -4.89 8.98
CA LEU A 55 14.55 -4.85 8.09
C LEU A 55 15.48 -6.07 8.25
N ARG A 56 15.60 -6.62 9.46
CA ARG A 56 16.45 -7.78 9.70
C ARG A 56 15.83 -9.04 9.10
N THR A 57 14.54 -9.27 9.34
CA THR A 57 13.81 -10.43 8.81
C THR A 57 13.68 -10.37 7.29
N LEU A 58 13.43 -9.18 6.72
CA LEU A 58 13.38 -9.00 5.27
C LEU A 58 14.73 -9.30 4.58
N LYS A 59 15.85 -9.10 5.27
CA LYS A 59 17.21 -9.28 4.73
C LYS A 59 17.78 -10.67 4.95
N TYR A 60 17.44 -11.30 6.07
CA TYR A 60 18.10 -12.52 6.55
C TYR A 60 17.14 -13.67 6.87
N GLY A 61 15.82 -13.44 6.85
CA GLY A 61 14.82 -14.46 7.12
C GLY A 61 14.68 -15.44 5.96
N GLU A 62 14.08 -16.59 6.25
CA GLU A 62 13.72 -17.58 5.23
C GLU A 62 12.51 -17.12 4.40
N ASP A 63 12.29 -17.74 3.24
CA ASP A 63 11.23 -17.34 2.30
C ASP A 63 9.84 -17.28 2.95
N TYR A 64 9.54 -18.23 3.85
CA TYR A 64 8.27 -18.26 4.56
C TYR A 64 8.14 -17.11 5.58
N GLU A 65 9.23 -16.75 6.26
CA GLU A 65 9.25 -15.64 7.23
C GLU A 65 9.10 -14.31 6.50
N ILE A 66 9.81 -14.15 5.37
CA ILE A 66 9.71 -12.98 4.52
C ILE A 66 8.29 -12.84 3.97
N ALA A 67 7.67 -13.92 3.49
CA ALA A 67 6.31 -13.89 2.97
C ALA A 67 5.28 -13.53 4.06
N LYS A 68 5.41 -14.13 5.25
CA LYS A 68 4.56 -13.82 6.40
C LYS A 68 4.69 -12.36 6.81
N LEU A 69 5.92 -11.86 6.93
CA LEU A 69 6.19 -10.48 7.29
C LEU A 69 5.65 -9.50 6.25
N LYS A 70 5.80 -9.79 4.95
CA LYS A 70 5.22 -8.94 3.89
C LYS A 70 3.70 -8.84 3.99
N MET A 71 3.01 -9.95 4.30
CA MET A 71 1.56 -9.95 4.49
C MET A 71 1.13 -9.13 5.73
N GLU A 72 1.93 -9.17 6.80
CA GLU A 72 1.72 -8.37 8.00
C GLU A 72 1.92 -6.87 7.72
N ILE A 73 3.03 -6.51 7.06
CA ILE A 73 3.32 -5.14 6.63
C ILE A 73 2.20 -4.60 5.74
N GLU A 74 1.73 -5.40 4.77
CA GLU A 74 0.59 -5.05 3.90
C GLU A 74 -0.66 -4.73 4.73
N THR A 75 -1.01 -5.63 5.64
CA THR A 75 -2.20 -5.47 6.49
C THR A 75 -2.10 -4.21 7.35
N ASN A 76 -0.93 -3.97 7.95
CA ASN A 76 -0.66 -2.82 8.79
C ASN A 76 -0.67 -1.51 7.98
N ALA A 77 -0.16 -1.53 6.76
CA ALA A 77 -0.15 -0.35 5.88
C ALA A 77 -1.57 0.13 5.58
N TRP A 78 -2.50 -0.78 5.26
CA TRP A 78 -3.91 -0.42 5.11
C TRP A 78 -4.54 0.11 6.40
N VAL A 79 -4.21 -0.47 7.56
CA VAL A 79 -4.74 -0.03 8.85
C VAL A 79 -4.23 1.37 9.21
N TYR A 80 -2.92 1.60 9.12
CA TYR A 80 -2.33 2.89 9.45
C TYR A 80 -2.68 3.96 8.40
N GLY A 81 -2.69 3.61 7.11
CA GLY A 81 -3.10 4.51 6.05
C GLY A 81 -4.52 5.03 6.27
N ARG A 82 -5.47 4.14 6.61
CA ARG A 82 -6.87 4.51 6.93
C ARG A 82 -6.99 5.59 8.00
N THR A 83 -6.07 5.64 8.98
CA THR A 83 -6.11 6.64 10.06
C THR A 83 -5.87 8.08 9.57
N LEU A 84 -5.29 8.24 8.38
CA LEU A 84 -5.01 9.53 7.76
C LEU A 84 -6.03 9.94 6.68
N VAL A 85 -6.94 9.04 6.32
CA VAL A 85 -7.88 9.24 5.22
C VAL A 85 -9.02 10.16 5.69
N PRO A 86 -9.33 11.25 4.96
CA PRO A 86 -10.50 12.09 5.24
C PRO A 86 -11.80 11.29 5.13
N GLU A 87 -12.80 11.64 5.93
CA GLU A 87 -14.08 10.90 6.03
C GLU A 87 -14.74 10.66 4.67
N GLN A 88 -14.72 11.66 3.79
CA GLN A 88 -15.27 11.61 2.43
C GLN A 88 -14.63 10.53 1.53
N LEU A 89 -13.41 10.09 1.82
CA LEU A 89 -12.67 9.08 1.05
C LEU A 89 -12.64 7.71 1.73
N LEU A 90 -13.14 7.57 2.97
CA LEU A 90 -13.05 6.31 3.71
C LEU A 90 -13.75 5.16 2.99
N HIS A 91 -14.93 5.43 2.42
CA HIS A 91 -15.67 4.41 1.67
C HIS A 91 -14.85 3.89 0.48
N SER A 92 -14.33 4.79 -0.36
CA SER A 92 -13.50 4.41 -1.51
C SER A 92 -12.21 3.70 -1.08
N TYR A 93 -11.60 4.15 0.03
CA TYR A 93 -10.42 3.51 0.60
C TYR A 93 -10.68 2.05 1.00
N ASP A 94 -11.76 1.82 1.75
CA ASP A 94 -12.14 0.48 2.20
C ASP A 94 -12.51 -0.42 0.99
N GLN A 95 -13.15 0.14 -0.05
CA GLN A 95 -13.43 -0.60 -1.29
C GLN A 95 -12.15 -1.01 -2.04
N VAL A 96 -11.19 -0.10 -2.20
CA VAL A 96 -9.91 -0.39 -2.87
C VAL A 96 -9.16 -1.47 -2.10
N ARG A 97 -9.11 -1.40 -0.76
CA ARG A 97 -8.48 -2.43 0.08
C ARG A 97 -9.05 -3.82 -0.18
N GLU A 98 -10.38 -3.95 -0.23
CA GLU A 98 -11.00 -5.25 -0.47
C GLU A 98 -10.75 -5.77 -1.90
N LEU A 99 -10.73 -4.88 -2.89
CA LEU A 99 -10.37 -5.26 -4.26
C LEU A 99 -8.89 -5.66 -4.37
N ASP A 100 -8.00 -4.96 -3.66
CA ASP A 100 -6.56 -5.26 -3.63
C ASP A 100 -6.28 -6.64 -3.01
N LYS A 101 -6.92 -6.98 -1.88
CA LYS A 101 -6.84 -8.34 -1.29
C LYS A 101 -7.18 -9.44 -2.30
N ASN A 102 -8.15 -9.20 -3.17
CA ASN A 102 -8.52 -10.16 -4.21
C ASN A 102 -7.49 -10.24 -5.34
N LEU A 103 -6.78 -9.14 -5.63
CA LEU A 103 -5.68 -9.10 -6.60
C LEU A 103 -4.40 -9.81 -6.10
N VAL A 104 -4.18 -9.88 -4.78
CA VAL A 104 -3.01 -10.51 -4.14
C VAL A 104 -2.88 -12.01 -4.45
N HIS A 105 -3.95 -12.67 -4.93
CA HIS A 105 -3.88 -14.06 -5.45
C HIS A 105 -3.20 -14.17 -6.84
N GLY A 106 -2.73 -13.06 -7.43
CA GLY A 106 -2.23 -12.99 -8.81
C GLY A 106 -0.83 -12.40 -9.03
N LYS A 107 -0.03 -12.20 -7.97
CA LYS A 107 1.33 -11.60 -7.90
C LYS A 107 1.34 -10.22 -7.27
N LEU A 108 2.11 -10.10 -6.19
CA LEU A 108 2.55 -8.91 -5.47
C LEU A 108 2.51 -7.64 -6.34
N THR A 109 1.55 -6.77 -6.07
CA THR A 109 1.52 -5.39 -6.56
C THR A 109 2.56 -4.59 -5.80
N ASN A 110 3.83 -4.72 -6.22
CA ASN A 110 4.82 -3.67 -6.01
C ASN A 110 4.33 -2.43 -6.77
N ILE A 111 3.51 -1.62 -6.08
CA ILE A 111 3.30 -0.21 -6.38
C ILE A 111 4.51 0.53 -5.79
#